data_AF-A0A0L7KVC6-F1
#
_entry.id   AF-A0A0L7KVC6-F1
#
_cell.length_a   1.000
_cell.length_b   1.000
_cell.length_c   1.000
_cell.angle_alpha   90.00
_cell.angle_beta   90.00
_cell.angle_gamma   90.00
#
_symmetry.space_group_name_H-M   'P 1'
#
loop_
_entity.id
_entity.type
_entity.pdbx_description
1 polymer ?
#
loop_
_entity_poly.entity_id
_entity_poly.type
_entity_poly.pdbx_seq_one_letter_code
_entity_poly.pdbx_strand_id
1 'polypeptide(L)'
;MSSEIVSNSGIQIRDNLVTTAVKFLNNPNVQRCTIDSKERFLRSKGLTQPEIQKALEKTAEMLDLPSMTSELMMFQAKRNVLRDHVVPLLVYGGIAYTCYWFYKSTSECIDELRKSLDVLNANVTSLRGEMQAANQHTAARSQIGDLQADIASVKGILLNR
;
A
#
# COMPACT_ATOMS: atom_id res chain seq x y z
N MET A 1 -29.02 -1.98 70.64
CA MET A 1 -30.17 -2.07 69.72
C MET A 1 -30.63 -0.67 69.34
N SER A 2 -29.95 0.01 68.40
CA SER A 2 -30.39 1.34 67.91
C SER A 2 -29.70 1.68 66.58
N SER A 3 -29.92 0.92 65.50
CA SER A 3 -29.43 1.29 64.16
C SER A 3 -30.19 0.61 63.02
N GLU A 4 -31.53 0.69 62.97
CA GLU A 4 -32.29 0.16 61.81
C GLU A 4 -33.48 1.06 61.37
N ILE A 5 -33.36 2.40 61.48
CA ILE A 5 -34.48 3.31 61.12
C ILE A 5 -34.11 4.38 60.07
N VAL A 6 -33.11 4.18 59.21
CA VAL A 6 -32.75 5.20 58.18
C VAL A 6 -32.50 4.64 56.77
N SER A 7 -33.28 3.65 56.31
CA SER A 7 -33.16 3.20 54.91
C SER A 7 -34.44 2.67 54.26
N ASN A 8 -35.63 2.89 54.86
CA ASN A 8 -36.88 2.32 54.37
C ASN A 8 -37.76 3.27 53.51
N SER A 9 -37.18 4.29 52.87
CA SER A 9 -37.98 5.20 52.00
C SER A 9 -37.29 5.65 50.71
N GLY A 10 -36.13 5.10 50.34
CA GLY A 10 -35.32 5.65 49.22
C GLY A 10 -34.89 4.68 48.13
N ILE A 11 -35.20 3.37 48.20
CA ILE A 11 -34.68 2.35 47.27
C ILE A 11 -35.73 1.25 47.01
N GLN A 12 -37.02 1.59 47.02
CA GLN A 12 -38.02 0.65 46.48
C GLN A 12 -38.04 0.81 44.96
N ILE A 13 -37.26 -0.05 44.29
CA ILE A 13 -37.29 -0.18 42.84
C ILE A 13 -38.72 -0.54 42.44
N ARG A 14 -39.41 0.38 41.74
CA ARG A 14 -40.80 0.15 41.32
C ARG A 14 -40.79 -0.76 40.10
N ASP A 15 -40.93 -2.06 40.32
CA ASP A 15 -40.88 -3.07 39.25
C ASP A 15 -41.92 -2.84 38.14
N ASN A 16 -43.05 -2.17 38.44
CA ASN A 16 -44.04 -1.73 37.45
C ASN A 16 -43.46 -0.74 36.40
N LEU A 17 -42.63 0.19 36.85
CA LEU A 17 -41.97 1.17 35.97
C LEU A 17 -40.82 0.53 35.21
N VAL A 18 -40.06 -0.35 35.86
CA VAL A 18 -39.00 -1.15 35.21
C VAL A 18 -39.60 -2.00 34.08
N THR A 19 -40.74 -2.66 34.31
CA THR A 19 -41.42 -3.48 33.30
C THR A 19 -41.91 -2.63 32.11
N THR A 20 -42.43 -1.44 32.38
CA THR A 20 -42.85 -0.50 31.33
C THR A 20 -41.65 0.03 30.54
N ALA A 21 -40.54 0.31 31.23
CA ALA A 21 -39.28 0.72 30.60
C ALA A 21 -38.70 -0.40 29.72
N VAL A 22 -38.71 -1.66 30.18
CA VAL A 22 -38.32 -2.82 29.37
C VAL A 22 -39.18 -2.91 28.10
N LYS A 23 -40.50 -2.74 28.22
CA LYS A 23 -41.41 -2.73 27.06
C LYS A 23 -41.11 -1.59 26.07
N PHE A 24 -40.75 -0.40 26.58
CA PHE A 24 -40.32 0.74 25.76
C PHE A 24 -38.97 0.47 25.07
N LEU A 25 -38.00 -0.09 25.79
CA LEU A 25 -36.66 -0.41 25.29
C LEU A 25 -36.67 -1.55 24.27
N ASN A 26 -37.68 -2.44 24.32
CA ASN A 26 -37.88 -3.51 23.34
C ASN A 26 -38.44 -3.01 21.99
N ASN A 27 -39.04 -1.80 21.94
CA ASN A 27 -39.60 -1.28 20.70
C ASN A 27 -38.50 -1.03 19.63
N PRO A 28 -38.64 -1.54 18.39
CA PRO A 28 -37.60 -1.44 17.35
C PRO A 28 -37.24 0.01 16.96
N ASN A 29 -38.17 0.95 17.10
CA ASN A 29 -37.89 2.37 16.84
C ASN A 29 -36.99 2.98 17.93
N VAL A 30 -37.13 2.50 19.17
CA VAL A 30 -36.35 2.95 20.32
C VAL A 30 -35.00 2.25 20.36
N GLN A 31 -34.92 0.97 19.97
CA GLN A 31 -33.67 0.21 19.92
C GLN A 31 -32.59 0.89 19.09
N ARG A 32 -32.98 1.55 17.98
CA ARG A 32 -32.08 2.28 17.07
C ARG A 32 -31.52 3.58 17.66
N CYS A 33 -32.10 4.10 18.75
CA CYS A 33 -31.61 5.30 19.41
C CYS A 33 -30.37 5.01 20.27
N THR A 34 -29.55 6.03 20.50
CA THR A 34 -28.39 5.95 21.41
C THR A 34 -28.82 5.70 22.86
N ILE A 35 -27.93 5.10 23.65
CA ILE A 35 -28.18 4.76 25.06
C ILE A 35 -28.46 6.04 25.87
N ASP A 36 -27.71 7.12 25.65
CA ASP A 36 -27.93 8.42 26.30
C ASP A 36 -29.34 8.98 26.08
N SER A 37 -29.88 8.81 24.86
CA SER A 37 -31.23 9.27 24.53
C SER A 37 -32.30 8.46 25.27
N LYS A 38 -32.10 7.14 25.36
CA LYS A 38 -32.97 6.23 26.12
C LYS A 38 -32.97 6.57 27.61
N GLU A 39 -31.79 6.80 28.20
CA GLU A 39 -31.66 7.18 29.61
C GLU A 39 -32.34 8.52 29.91
N ARG A 40 -32.12 9.54 29.07
CA ARG A 40 -32.76 10.86 29.24
C ARG A 40 -34.28 10.78 29.17
N PHE A 41 -34.82 9.96 28.27
CA PHE A 41 -36.26 9.75 28.16
C PHE A 41 -36.83 9.03 29.40
N LEU A 42 -36.15 8.01 29.90
CA LEU A 42 -36.60 7.30 31.11
C LEU A 42 -36.50 8.19 32.36
N ARG A 43 -35.46 9.03 32.46
CA ARG A 43 -35.34 10.05 33.52
C ARG A 43 -36.45 11.09 33.44
N SER A 44 -36.79 11.58 32.24
CA SER A 44 -37.89 12.55 32.05
C SER A 44 -39.27 11.94 32.35
N LYS A 45 -39.39 10.61 32.32
CA LYS A 45 -40.57 9.86 32.77
C LYS A 45 -40.60 9.59 34.29
N GLY A 46 -39.62 10.08 35.05
CA GLY A 46 -39.58 9.97 36.50
C GLY A 46 -39.02 8.64 37.02
N LEU A 47 -38.23 7.93 36.21
CA LEU A 47 -37.44 6.79 36.67
C LEU A 47 -36.13 7.27 37.29
N THR A 48 -35.76 6.62 38.38
CA THR A 48 -34.48 6.84 39.07
C THR A 48 -33.36 6.06 38.38
N GLN A 49 -32.11 6.48 38.53
CA GLN A 49 -30.95 5.79 37.94
C GLN A 49 -30.88 4.28 38.22
N PRO A 50 -31.13 3.78 39.45
CA PRO A 50 -31.13 2.34 39.70
C PRO A 50 -32.26 1.59 38.97
N GLU A 51 -33.43 2.21 38.77
CA GLU A 51 -34.55 1.62 38.02
C GLU A 51 -34.21 1.50 36.52
N ILE A 52 -33.55 2.52 35.96
CA ILE A 52 -33.12 2.56 34.55
C ILE A 52 -32.08 1.47 34.29
N GLN A 53 -31.09 1.34 35.17
CA GLN A 53 -30.05 0.32 35.05
C GLN A 53 -30.67 -1.08 35.05
N LYS A 54 -31.58 -1.37 35.99
CA LYS A 54 -32.28 -2.67 36.08
C LYS A 54 -33.13 -2.95 34.84
N ALA A 55 -33.74 -1.93 34.23
CA ALA A 55 -34.51 -2.09 32.99
C ALA A 55 -33.62 -2.37 31.78
N LEU A 56 -32.47 -1.70 31.68
CA LEU A 56 -31.48 -1.92 30.63
C LEU A 56 -30.87 -3.32 30.73
N GLU A 57 -30.49 -3.74 31.93
CA GLU A 57 -29.94 -5.08 32.20
C GLU A 57 -30.93 -6.18 31.81
N LYS A 58 -32.19 -6.09 32.25
CA LYS A 58 -33.25 -7.03 31.85
C LYS A 58 -33.52 -7.06 30.35
N THR A 59 -33.41 -5.90 29.68
CA THR A 59 -33.59 -5.83 28.22
C THR A 59 -32.40 -6.44 27.49
N ALA A 60 -31.18 -6.23 27.98
CA ALA A 60 -29.97 -6.84 27.44
C ALA A 60 -30.00 -8.37 27.59
N GLU A 61 -30.37 -8.87 28.77
CA GLU A 61 -30.53 -10.31 29.04
C GLU A 61 -31.60 -10.94 28.12
N MET A 62 -32.70 -10.23 27.85
CA MET A 62 -33.74 -10.69 26.93
C MET A 62 -33.31 -10.66 25.46
N LEU A 63 -32.39 -9.76 25.08
CA LEU A 63 -31.81 -9.68 23.74
C LEU A 63 -30.65 -10.66 23.53
N ASP A 64 -30.12 -11.27 24.59
CA ASP A 64 -28.98 -12.20 24.54
C ASP A 64 -29.39 -13.63 24.12
N LEU A 65 -30.65 -13.82 23.70
CA LEU A 65 -31.04 -15.01 22.92
C LEU A 65 -30.62 -14.80 21.45
N PRO A 66 -29.84 -15.72 20.84
CA PRO A 66 -29.01 -15.46 19.66
C PRO A 66 -29.81 -15.46 18.34
N SER A 67 -30.87 -14.65 18.25
CA SER A 67 -31.85 -14.70 17.16
C SER A 67 -31.79 -13.47 16.23
N MET A 68 -31.03 -12.42 16.57
CA MET A 68 -30.93 -11.20 15.75
C MET A 68 -29.49 -10.83 15.38
N THR A 69 -28.59 -11.82 15.30
CA THR A 69 -27.25 -11.65 14.71
C THR A 69 -27.07 -12.45 13.42
N SER A 70 -27.95 -13.41 13.11
CA SER A 70 -27.80 -14.32 11.96
C SER A 70 -27.81 -13.61 10.59
N GLU A 71 -28.55 -12.51 10.42
CA GLU A 71 -28.58 -11.81 9.12
C GLU A 71 -27.36 -10.90 8.89
N LEU A 72 -26.78 -10.32 9.95
CA LEU A 72 -25.56 -9.51 9.84
C LEU A 72 -24.28 -10.38 9.87
N MET A 73 -24.30 -11.54 10.54
CA MET A 73 -23.18 -12.49 10.53
C MET A 73 -23.03 -13.23 9.20
N MET A 74 -24.06 -13.37 8.36
CA MET A 74 -23.90 -13.95 7.02
C MET A 74 -23.09 -13.02 6.09
N PHE A 75 -23.22 -11.69 6.26
CA PHE A 75 -22.36 -10.72 5.58
C PHE A 75 -20.94 -10.71 6.16
N GLN A 76 -20.80 -10.88 7.48
CA GLN A 76 -19.48 -10.89 8.14
C GLN A 76 -18.69 -12.19 7.90
N ALA A 77 -19.35 -13.35 7.86
CA ALA A 77 -18.73 -14.65 7.57
C ALA A 77 -18.25 -14.74 6.12
N LYS A 78 -19.05 -14.25 5.15
CA LYS A 78 -18.59 -14.10 3.75
C LYS A 78 -17.47 -13.08 3.63
N ARG A 79 -17.49 -11.99 4.40
CA ARG A 79 -16.38 -11.00 4.42
C ARG A 79 -15.07 -11.62 4.92
N ASN A 80 -15.12 -12.56 5.86
CA ASN A 80 -13.91 -13.23 6.36
C ASN A 80 -13.36 -14.24 5.33
N VAL A 81 -14.23 -14.99 4.63
CA VAL A 81 -13.80 -15.89 3.53
C VAL A 81 -13.27 -15.10 2.33
N LEU A 82 -13.92 -13.98 1.97
CA LEU A 82 -13.44 -13.05 0.96
C LEU A 82 -12.06 -12.51 1.36
N ARG A 83 -11.90 -12.10 2.62
CA ARG A 83 -10.62 -11.62 3.15
C ARG A 83 -9.54 -12.70 3.08
N ASP A 84 -9.86 -13.95 3.39
CA ASP A 84 -8.87 -15.02 3.50
C ASP A 84 -8.48 -15.66 2.15
N HIS A 85 -9.30 -15.51 1.10
CA HIS A 85 -8.99 -16.05 -0.24
C HIS A 85 -8.78 -14.98 -1.32
N VAL A 86 -9.53 -13.88 -1.32
CA VAL A 86 -9.43 -12.85 -2.36
C VAL A 86 -8.26 -11.91 -2.11
N VAL A 87 -7.95 -11.58 -0.85
CA VAL A 87 -6.79 -10.73 -0.52
C VAL A 87 -5.46 -11.39 -0.93
N PRO A 88 -5.16 -12.66 -0.60
CA PRO A 88 -3.90 -13.27 -1.04
C PRO A 88 -3.85 -13.41 -2.57
N LEU A 89 -4.97 -13.71 -3.25
CA LEU A 89 -5.01 -13.75 -4.71
C LEU A 89 -4.69 -12.38 -5.33
N LEU A 90 -5.22 -11.30 -4.77
CA LEU A 90 -4.97 -9.93 -5.21
C LEU A 90 -3.52 -9.50 -4.93
N VAL A 91 -2.96 -9.89 -3.78
CA VAL A 91 -1.56 -9.63 -3.42
C VAL A 91 -0.62 -10.40 -4.36
N TYR A 92 -0.87 -11.69 -4.59
CA TYR A 92 -0.08 -12.48 -5.54
C TYR A 92 -0.21 -11.94 -6.97
N GLY A 93 -1.42 -11.56 -7.39
CA GLY A 93 -1.64 -10.92 -8.70
C GLY A 93 -0.89 -9.60 -8.84
N GLY A 94 -0.89 -8.77 -7.79
CA GLY A 94 -0.14 -7.52 -7.75
C GLY A 94 1.37 -7.75 -7.84
N ILE A 95 1.91 -8.68 -7.05
CA ILE A 95 3.34 -9.03 -7.08
C ILE A 95 3.71 -9.55 -8.47
N ALA A 96 2.96 -10.51 -9.03
CA ALA A 96 3.20 -11.04 -10.36
C ALA A 96 3.16 -9.96 -11.45
N TYR A 97 2.21 -9.03 -11.37
CA TYR A 97 2.12 -7.90 -12.29
C TYR A 97 3.32 -6.97 -12.18
N THR A 98 3.76 -6.62 -10.96
CA THR A 98 4.95 -5.79 -10.76
C THR A 98 6.23 -6.49 -11.22
N CYS A 99 6.37 -7.81 -11.00
CA CYS A 99 7.49 -8.58 -11.51
C CYS A 99 7.49 -8.63 -13.04
N TYR A 100 6.33 -8.83 -13.67
CA TYR A 100 6.20 -8.80 -15.13
C TYR A 100 6.57 -7.42 -15.69
N TRP A 101 6.06 -6.35 -15.08
CA TRP A 101 6.34 -4.98 -15.51
C TRP A 101 7.82 -4.61 -15.33
N PHE A 102 8.41 -5.00 -14.20
CA PHE A 102 9.84 -4.78 -13.92
C PHE A 102 10.74 -5.57 -14.85
N TYR A 103 10.37 -6.83 -15.15
CA TYR A 103 11.06 -7.65 -16.13
C TYR A 103 11.02 -6.99 -17.51
N LYS A 104 9.85 -6.53 -17.94
CA LYS A 104 9.66 -5.82 -19.21
C LYS A 104 10.50 -4.53 -19.26
N SER A 105 10.49 -3.75 -18.20
CA SER A 105 11.29 -2.52 -18.08
C SER A 105 12.79 -2.81 -18.15
N THR A 106 13.24 -3.90 -17.53
CA THR A 106 14.65 -4.31 -17.56
C THR A 106 15.06 -4.81 -18.94
N SER A 107 14.20 -5.58 -19.63
CA SER A 107 14.50 -6.07 -20.98
C SER A 107 14.59 -4.94 -22.01
N GLU A 108 13.68 -3.97 -21.94
CA GLU A 108 13.69 -2.81 -22.85
C GLU A 108 14.97 -1.98 -22.64
N CYS A 109 15.38 -1.77 -21.39
CA CYS A 109 16.62 -1.09 -21.05
C CYS A 109 17.87 -1.84 -21.54
N ILE A 110 17.90 -3.17 -21.38
CA ILE A 110 19.02 -4.00 -21.86
C ILE A 110 19.14 -3.93 -23.39
N ASP A 111 18.01 -3.94 -24.12
CA ASP A 111 18.02 -3.85 -25.58
C ASP A 111 18.53 -2.48 -26.06
N GLU A 112 18.16 -1.40 -25.38
CA GLU A 112 18.64 -0.05 -25.68
C GLU A 112 20.13 0.11 -25.38
N LEU A 113 20.59 -0.43 -24.25
CA LEU A 113 22.02 -0.51 -23.91
C LEU A 113 22.79 -1.30 -24.97
N ARG A 114 22.27 -2.43 -25.45
CA ARG A 114 22.92 -3.23 -26.48
C ARG A 114 23.07 -2.47 -27.79
N LYS A 115 22.04 -1.76 -28.24
CA LYS A 115 22.12 -0.88 -29.41
C LYS A 115 23.17 0.21 -29.24
N SER A 116 23.23 0.83 -28.05
CA SER A 116 24.24 1.86 -27.77
C SER A 116 25.67 1.31 -27.79
N LEU A 117 25.86 0.07 -27.30
CA LEU A 117 27.14 -0.63 -27.34
C LEU A 117 27.58 -0.93 -28.76
N ASP A 118 26.66 -1.39 -29.62
CA ASP A 118 26.95 -1.70 -31.02
C ASP A 118 27.38 -0.43 -31.79
N VAL A 119 26.69 0.69 -31.57
CA VAL A 119 27.07 1.99 -32.16
C VAL A 119 28.44 2.43 -31.67
N LEU A 120 28.73 2.28 -30.38
CA LEU A 120 30.03 2.63 -29.82
C LEU A 120 31.15 1.75 -30.40
N ASN A 121 30.91 0.43 -30.52
CA ASN A 121 31.88 -0.50 -31.11
C ASN A 121 32.16 -0.19 -32.59
N ALA A 122 31.12 0.18 -33.34
CA ALA A 122 31.28 0.63 -34.73
C ALA A 122 32.13 1.91 -34.81
N ASN A 123 31.86 2.90 -33.96
CA ASN A 123 32.64 4.14 -33.92
C ASN A 123 34.10 3.88 -33.54
N VAL A 124 34.36 3.04 -32.53
CA VAL A 124 35.73 2.65 -32.12
C VAL A 124 36.47 1.95 -33.26
N THR A 125 35.78 1.06 -34.00
CA THR A 125 36.37 0.36 -35.15
C THR A 125 36.70 1.33 -36.29
N SER A 126 35.83 2.31 -36.56
CA SER A 126 36.08 3.36 -37.54
C SER A 126 37.28 4.24 -37.14
N LEU A 127 37.29 4.74 -35.90
CA LEU A 127 38.40 5.54 -35.36
C LEU A 127 39.74 4.80 -35.43
N ARG A 128 39.73 3.50 -35.14
CA ARG A 128 40.93 2.65 -35.28
C ARG A 128 41.40 2.60 -36.73
N GLY A 129 40.49 2.50 -37.70
CA GLY A 129 40.81 2.55 -39.13
C GLY A 129 41.41 3.89 -39.54
N GLU A 130 40.83 5.00 -39.10
CA GLU A 130 41.35 6.36 -39.36
C GLU A 130 42.75 6.55 -38.75
N MET A 131 42.99 6.09 -37.53
CA MET A 131 44.31 6.13 -36.91
C MET A 131 45.35 5.31 -37.68
N GLN A 132 44.98 4.12 -38.18
CA GLN A 132 45.89 3.31 -38.99
C GLN A 132 46.24 4.01 -40.31
N ALA A 133 45.24 4.59 -40.98
CA ALA A 133 45.47 5.36 -42.21
C ALA A 133 46.35 6.58 -41.96
N ALA A 134 46.13 7.32 -40.87
CA ALA A 134 46.96 8.46 -40.49
C ALA A 134 48.40 8.06 -40.15
N ASN A 135 48.59 6.94 -39.45
CA ASN A 135 49.92 6.42 -39.15
C ASN A 135 50.66 5.97 -40.42
N GLN A 136 49.95 5.35 -41.36
CA GLN A 136 50.51 4.93 -42.65
C GLN A 136 50.88 6.13 -43.53
N HIS A 137 50.08 7.19 -43.50
CA HIS A 137 50.41 8.47 -44.12
C HIS A 137 51.67 9.10 -43.52
N THR A 138 51.84 9.01 -42.20
CA THR A 138 53.02 9.54 -41.51
C THR A 138 54.28 8.75 -41.89
N ALA A 139 54.19 7.42 -41.94
CA ALA A 139 55.28 6.55 -42.39
C ALA A 139 55.64 6.75 -43.87
N ALA A 140 54.66 6.98 -44.75
CA ALA A 140 54.93 7.33 -46.15
C ALA A 140 55.63 8.69 -46.26
N ARG A 141 55.22 9.67 -45.44
CA ARG A 141 55.81 11.00 -45.42
C ARG A 141 57.26 10.99 -44.92
N SER A 142 57.61 10.12 -43.96
CA SER A 142 59.00 9.97 -43.52
C SER A 142 59.90 9.40 -44.63
N GLN A 143 59.43 8.38 -45.37
CA GLN A 143 60.17 7.83 -46.51
C GLN A 143 60.43 8.88 -47.60
N ILE A 144 59.47 9.77 -47.86
CA ILE A 144 59.67 10.88 -48.80
C ILE A 144 60.76 11.84 -48.29
N GLY A 145 60.82 12.08 -46.98
CA GLY A 145 61.87 12.89 -46.36
C GLY A 145 63.26 12.28 -46.54
N ASP A 146 63.39 10.97 -46.33
CA ASP A 146 64.65 10.25 -46.53
C ASP A 146 65.11 10.30 -48.00
N LEU A 147 64.19 10.10 -48.94
CA LEU A 147 64.48 10.23 -50.38
C LEU A 147 64.93 11.64 -50.76
N GLN A 148 64.32 12.68 -50.17
CA GLN A 148 64.77 14.05 -50.40
C GLN A 148 66.18 14.30 -49.86
N ALA A 149 66.53 13.72 -48.70
CA ALA A 149 67.87 13.81 -48.14
C ALA A 149 68.91 13.13 -49.06
N ASP A 150 68.60 11.95 -49.59
CA ASP A 150 69.46 11.25 -50.55
C ASP A 150 69.66 12.05 -51.84
N ILE A 151 68.58 12.62 -52.39
CA ILE A 151 68.66 13.47 -53.59
C ILE A 151 69.53 14.71 -53.32
N ALA A 152 69.38 15.36 -52.17
CA ALA A 152 70.19 16.51 -51.79
C ALA A 152 71.67 16.13 -51.66
N SER A 153 71.98 14.96 -51.09
CA SER A 153 73.33 14.42 -50.98
C SER A 153 73.97 14.20 -52.35
N VAL A 154 73.28 13.50 -53.26
CA VAL A 154 73.76 13.27 -54.63
C VAL A 154 73.98 14.59 -55.38
N LYS A 155 73.05 15.54 -55.24
CA LYS A 155 73.16 16.86 -55.85
C LYS A 155 74.35 17.64 -55.31
N GLY A 156 74.66 17.52 -54.01
CA GLY A 156 75.84 18.12 -53.39
C GLY A 156 77.15 17.56 -53.95
N ILE A 157 77.22 16.24 -54.18
CA ILE A 157 78.39 15.60 -54.80
C ILE A 157 78.58 16.06 -56.25
N LEU A 158 77.49 16.19 -57.02
CA LEU A 158 77.52 16.62 -58.42
C LEU A 158 77.85 18.11 -58.61
N LEU A 159 77.47 18.98 -57.67
CA LEU A 159 77.74 20.41 -57.74
C LEU A 159 79.08 20.83 -57.12
N ASN A 160 79.70 19.95 -56.32
CA ASN A 160 81.02 20.18 -55.71
C ASN A 160 82.17 19.61 -56.56
N ARG A 161 81.89 19.27 -57.82
CA ARG A 161 82.84 18.81 -58.83
C ARG A 161 82.78 19.71 -60.04
#